data_AF-A0A9D6QEV8-F1
#
_entry.id   AF-A0A9D6QEV8-F1
#
_cell.length_a   1.000
_cell.length_b   1.000
_cell.length_c   1.000
_cell.angle_alpha   90.00
_cell.angle_beta   90.00
_cell.angle_gamma   90.00
#
_symmetry.space_group_name_H-M   'P 1'
#
loop_
_entity.id
_entity.type
_entity.pdbx_description
1 polymer ?
#
loop_
_entity_poly.entity_id
_entity_poly.type
_entity_poly.pdbx_seq_one_letter_code
_entity_poly.pdbx_strand_id
1 'polypeptide(L)' 'MMVVLDWIRLGLSAAFVLTGGLLMLGAAIGLLRFPDVFTRLHAGCVTMSAGVCLC' A
#
# COMPACT_ATOMS: atom_id res chain seq x y z
N MET A 1 13.86 16.39 -23.79
CA MET A 1 12.68 15.48 -23.68
C MET A 1 12.92 14.35 -22.68
N MET A 2 14.02 13.58 -22.76
CA MET A 2 14.26 12.41 -21.90
C MET A 2 14.34 12.72 -20.39
N VAL A 3 15.14 13.71 -19.98
CA VAL A 3 15.34 14.07 -18.55
C VAL A 3 14.03 14.41 -17.81
N VAL A 4 13.11 15.11 -18.47
CA VAL A 4 11.82 15.48 -17.85
C VAL A 4 10.96 14.24 -17.60
N LEU A 5 10.95 13.29 -18.55
CA LEU A 5 10.23 12.02 -18.37
C LEU A 5 10.81 11.18 -17.22
N ASP A 6 12.15 11.19 -17.05
CA ASP A 6 12.81 10.45 -15.97
C ASP A 6 12.42 10.97 -14.59
N TRP A 7 12.39 12.29 -14.41
CA TRP A 7 11.92 12.91 -13.17
C TRP A 7 10.46 12.57 -12.86
N ILE A 8 9.58 12.60 -13.87
CA ILE A 8 8.17 12.26 -13.71
C ILE A 8 8.01 10.79 -13.31
N ARG A 9 8.75 9.88 -13.96
CA ARG A 9 8.73 8.45 -13.65
C ARG A 9 9.18 8.19 -12.21
N LEU A 10 10.31 8.76 -11.80
CA LEU A 10 10.84 8.62 -10.45
C LEU A 10 9.86 9.14 -9.39
N GLY A 11 9.28 10.32 -9.62
CA GLY A 11 8.31 10.91 -8.71
C GLY A 11 7.06 10.03 -8.56
N LEU A 12 6.51 9.54 -9.67
CA LEU A 12 5.30 8.72 -9.67
C LEU A 12 5.54 7.34 -9.05
N SER A 13 6.66 6.68 -9.39
CA SER A 13 7.04 5.40 -8.81
C SER A 13 7.26 5.50 -7.31
N ALA A 14 7.96 6.54 -6.84
CA ALA A 14 8.17 6.77 -5.41
C ALA A 14 6.83 6.98 -4.67
N ALA A 15 5.91 7.77 -5.24
CA ALA A 15 4.60 7.98 -4.65
C ALA A 15 3.78 6.69 -4.54
N PHE A 16 3.80 5.85 -5.57
CA PHE A 16 3.11 4.55 -5.59
C PHE A 16 3.65 3.60 -4.53
N VAL A 17 4.97 3.43 -4.45
CA VAL A 17 5.63 2.56 -3.47
C VAL A 17 5.36 3.03 -2.04
N LEU A 18 5.45 4.34 -1.77
CA LEU A 18 5.16 4.88 -0.43
C LEU A 18 3.70 4.63 -0.02
N THR A 19 2.77 4.84 -0.95
CA THR A 19 1.34 4.62 -0.71
C THR A 19 1.04 3.14 -0.49
N GLY A 20 1.63 2.24 -1.30
CA GLY A 20 1.51 0.80 -1.15
C GLY A 20 2.05 0.31 0.21
N GLY A 21 3.22 0.82 0.63
CA GLY A 21 3.80 0.53 1.93
C GLY A 21 2.92 0.99 3.11
N LEU A 22 2.35 2.20 3.04
CA LEU A 22 1.40 2.70 4.05
C LEU A 22 0.16 1.82 4.17
N LEU A 23 -0.39 1.37 3.04
CA LEU A 23 -1.55 0.46 3.03
C LEU A 23 -1.20 -0.90 3.66
N MET A 24 -0.03 -1.45 3.37
CA MET A 24 0.44 -2.69 3.99
C MET A 24 0.65 -2.55 5.51
N LEU A 25 1.20 -1.43 5.98
CA LEU A 25 1.32 -1.14 7.41
C LEU A 25 -0.07 -1.01 8.06
N GLY A 26 -1.01 -0.34 7.41
CA GLY A 26 -2.40 -0.27 7.85
C GLY A 26 -3.04 -1.65 7.97
N ALA A 27 -2.80 -2.55 7.01
CA ALA A 27 -3.26 -3.93 7.03
C ALA A 27 -2.72 -4.69 8.26
N ALA A 28 -1.41 -4.57 8.52
CA ALA A 28 -0.76 -5.19 9.66
C ALA A 28 -1.33 -4.68 11.00
N ILE A 29 -1.54 -3.36 11.13
CA ILE A 29 -2.14 -2.74 12.31
C ILE A 29 -3.60 -3.21 12.49
N GLY A 30 -4.39 -3.26 11.41
CA GLY A 30 -5.76 -3.78 11.43
C GLY A 30 -5.82 -5.23 11.93
N LEU A 31 -4.85 -6.05 11.52
CA LEU A 31 -4.71 -7.42 12.00
C LEU A 31 -4.40 -7.53 13.49
N LEU A 32 -3.79 -6.53 14.11
CA LEU A 32 -3.47 -6.52 15.53
C LEU A 32 -4.58 -5.89 16.38
N ARG A 33 -5.27 -4.87 15.85
CA ARG A 33 -6.31 -4.12 16.55
C ARG A 33 -7.61 -4.89 16.69
N PHE A 34 -8.06 -5.55 15.62
CA PHE A 34 -9.41 -6.11 15.60
C PHE A 34 -9.47 -7.42 16.39
N PRO A 35 -10.42 -7.57 17.34
CA PRO A 35 -10.53 -8.78 18.16
C PRO A 35 -11.23 -9.94 17.44
N ASP A 36 -11.95 -9.66 16.34
CA ASP A 36 -12.72 -10.65 15.57
C ASP A 36 -11.99 -11.12 14.30
N VAL A 37 -12.07 -12.43 14.01
CA VAL A 37 -11.36 -13.07 12.89
C VAL A 37 -11.84 -12.54 11.54
N PHE A 38 -13.15 -12.35 11.34
CA PHE A 38 -13.67 -11.87 10.07
C PHE A 38 -13.28 -10.41 9.82
N THR A 39 -13.31 -9.59 10.86
CA THR A 39 -12.90 -8.17 10.78
C THR A 39 -11.40 -8.05 10.50
N ARG A 40 -10.57 -8.91 11.10
CA ARG A 40 -9.13 -8.99 10.78
C ARG A 40 -8.90 -9.41 9.34
N LEU A 41 -9.58 -10.45 8.85
CA LEU A 41 -9.42 -10.94 7.49
C LEU A 41 -9.87 -9.91 6.46
N HIS A 42 -10.99 -9.25 6.69
CA HIS A 42 -11.49 -8.19 5.81
C HIS A 42 -10.51 -7.01 5.74
N ALA A 43 -10.05 -6.54 6.90
CA ALA A 43 -9.05 -5.47 6.97
C ALA A 43 -7.76 -5.87 6.24
N GLY A 44 -7.25 -7.08 6.52
CA GLY A 44 -6.05 -7.63 5.91
C GLY A 44 -6.17 -7.77 4.38
N CYS A 45 -7.17 -8.50 3.87
CA CYS A 45 -7.29 -8.75 2.43
C CYS A 45 -7.48 -7.47 1.61
N VAL A 46 -8.35 -6.55 2.03
CA VAL A 46 -8.63 -5.33 1.26
C VAL A 46 -7.39 -4.43 1.20
N THR A 47 -6.76 -4.16 2.34
CA THR A 47 -5.64 -3.21 2.40
C THR A 47 -4.30 -3.82 1.97
N MET A 48 -4.06 -5.11 2.24
CA MET A 48 -2.83 -5.81 1.83
C MET A 48 -2.79 -6.05 0.32
N SER A 49 -3.91 -6.47 -0.29
CA SER A 49 -3.97 -6.65 -1.76
C SER A 49 -3.84 -5.32 -2.50
N ALA A 50 -4.45 -4.24 -2.00
CA ALA A 50 -4.24 -2.91 -2.57
C ALA A 50 -2.79 -2.45 -2.42
N GLY A 51 -2.18 -2.67 -1.25
CA GLY A 51 -0.79 -2.32 -0.99
C GLY A 51 0.19 -3.03 -1.92
N VAL A 52 -0.01 -4.32 -2.18
CA VAL A 52 0.89 -5.10 -3.06
C VAL A 52 0.80 -4.71 -4.53
N CYS A 53 -0.36 -4.22 -4.97
CA CYS A 53 -0.54 -3.74 -6.35
C CYS A 53 0.06 -2.34 -6.56
N LEU A 54 0.25 -1.56 -5.49
CA LEU A 54 0.80 -0.21 -5.54
C LEU A 54 2.32 -0.15 -5.35
N CYS A 55 2.91 -1.17 -4.72
CA CYS A 55 4.37 -1.32 -4.58
C CYS A 55 4.98 -1.99 -5.81
#